data_AF-A0A060RIX2-F1
#
_entry.id   AF-A0A060RIX2-F1
#
_cell.length_a   1.000
_cell.length_b   1.000
_cell.length_c   1.000
_cell.angle_alpha   90.00
_cell.angle_beta   90.00
_cell.angle_gamma   90.00
#
_symmetry.space_group_name_H-M   'P 1'
#
loop_
_entity.id
_entity.type
_entity.pdbx_description
1 polymer ?
#
loop_
_entity_poly.entity_id
_entity_poly.type
_entity_poly.pdbx_seq_one_letter_code
_entity_poly.pdbx_strand_id
1 'polypeptide(L)'
;MIANIRIRDSGQSKLLCQLDLMRFSEEQVRERMLERGIRDDTFFVCGFVDWNVDSEMSLTLAYALKKCVQELYDGDESIVVHLLKRHVPVTEIISHYYHLVSKDEVQTVTYLLKRDNLLKDILTDYIERGVLLNTEKGFYVAEK
;
A
#
# COMPACT_ATOMS: atom_id res chain seq x y z
N MET A 1 -4.23 12.00 -7.50
CA MET A 1 -4.53 12.02 -6.05
C MET A 1 -5.33 13.28 -5.68
N ILE A 2 -6.63 13.30 -6.01
CA ILE A 2 -7.57 14.40 -5.74
C ILE A 2 -8.20 14.18 -4.36
N ALA A 3 -7.68 14.85 -3.34
CA ALA A 3 -8.15 14.77 -1.97
C ALA A 3 -9.45 15.56 -1.74
N ASN A 4 -10.41 14.97 -1.05
CA ASN A 4 -11.57 15.70 -0.51
C ASN A 4 -11.19 16.32 0.83
N ILE A 5 -11.00 17.64 0.88
CA ILE A 5 -10.72 18.34 2.14
C ILE A 5 -12.04 18.70 2.82
N ARG A 6 -12.16 18.35 4.10
CA ARG A 6 -13.29 18.70 4.96
C ARG A 6 -12.82 19.50 6.16
N ILE A 7 -13.71 20.32 6.70
CA ILE A 7 -13.49 21.06 7.95
C ILE A 7 -14.47 20.56 9.02
N ARG A 8 -14.00 20.47 10.27
CA ARG A 8 -14.81 20.25 11.46
C ARG A 8 -15.33 21.61 11.94
N ASP A 9 -16.63 21.75 11.95
CA ASP A 9 -17.32 22.93 12.45
C ASP A 9 -18.46 22.47 13.37
N SER A 10 -18.35 22.79 14.66
CA SER A 10 -19.43 22.61 15.64
C SER A 10 -20.01 21.18 15.69
N GLY A 11 -19.13 20.17 15.62
CA GLY A 11 -19.52 18.75 15.65
C GLY A 11 -20.00 18.17 14.31
N GLN A 12 -20.10 18.99 13.26
CA GLN A 12 -20.39 18.56 11.90
C GLN A 12 -19.14 18.67 11.03
N SER A 13 -19.08 17.87 9.98
CA SER A 13 -18.06 18.03 8.93
C SER A 13 -18.70 18.59 7.67
N LYS A 14 -18.03 19.57 7.04
CA LYS A 14 -18.47 20.17 5.77
C LYS A 14 -17.34 20.03 4.75
N LEU A 15 -17.71 19.80 3.48
CA LEU A 15 -16.76 19.83 2.38
C LEU A 15 -16.20 21.25 2.24
N LEU A 16 -14.88 21.37 2.21
CA LEU A 16 -14.18 22.63 1.98
C LEU A 16 -13.81 22.78 0.51
N CYS A 17 -13.09 21.79 -0.04
CA CYS A 17 -12.68 21.77 -1.44
C CYS A 17 -12.19 20.37 -1.86
N GLN A 18 -11.99 20.22 -3.17
CA GLN A 18 -11.16 19.15 -3.73
C GLN A 18 -9.78 19.72 -4.07
N LEU A 19 -8.73 18.99 -3.71
CA LEU A 19 -7.35 19.43 -3.84
C LEU A 19 -6.52 18.35 -4.51
N ASP A 20 -5.86 18.69 -5.61
CA ASP A 20 -4.86 17.83 -6.21
C ASP A 20 -3.56 17.90 -5.40
N LEU A 21 -3.30 16.87 -4.60
CA LEU A 21 -2.10 16.80 -3.76
C LEU A 21 -0.82 16.67 -4.59
N MET A 22 -0.90 16.20 -5.84
CA MET A 22 0.29 16.10 -6.69
C MET A 22 0.83 17.47 -7.08
N ARG A 23 -0.05 18.46 -7.25
CA ARG A 23 0.28 19.79 -7.74
C ARG A 23 0.87 20.75 -6.70
N PHE A 24 0.47 20.63 -5.43
CA PHE A 24 0.84 21.58 -4.36
C PHE A 24 1.65 20.88 -3.26
N SER A 25 2.57 21.61 -2.61
CA SER A 25 3.26 21.11 -1.41
C SER A 25 2.37 21.21 -0.17
N GLU A 26 2.69 20.43 0.87
CA GLU A 26 1.96 20.48 2.14
C GLU A 26 1.99 21.88 2.76
N GLU A 27 3.15 22.52 2.72
CA GLU A 27 3.36 23.89 3.21
C GLU A 27 2.47 24.90 2.48
N GLN A 28 2.46 24.87 1.14
CA GLN A 28 1.60 25.75 0.34
C GLN A 28 0.13 25.58 0.70
N VAL A 29 -0.33 24.35 0.97
CA VAL A 29 -1.71 24.11 1.38
C VAL A 29 -1.98 24.71 2.75
N ARG A 30 -1.09 24.49 3.72
CA ARG A 30 -1.23 25.02 5.09
C ARG A 30 -1.22 26.55 5.13
N GLU A 31 -0.33 27.19 4.39
CA GLU A 31 -0.30 28.65 4.25
C GLU A 31 -1.64 29.18 3.72
N ARG A 32 -2.18 28.55 2.68
CA ARG A 32 -3.48 28.96 2.10
C ARG A 32 -4.67 28.72 3.02
N MET A 33 -4.62 27.71 3.88
CA MET A 33 -5.62 27.50 4.93
C MET A 33 -5.54 28.60 5.99
N LEU A 34 -4.32 28.92 6.43
CA LEU A 34 -4.07 29.97 7.41
C LEU A 34 -4.52 31.36 6.92
N GLU A 35 -4.22 31.71 5.67
CA GLU A 35 -4.70 32.95 5.02
C GLU A 35 -6.23 33.07 5.02
N ARG A 36 -6.95 31.94 5.05
CA ARG A 36 -8.41 31.86 5.11
C ARG A 36 -8.96 31.77 6.53
N GLY A 37 -8.10 31.87 7.55
CA GLY A 37 -8.47 31.75 8.96
C GLY A 37 -8.82 30.32 9.39
N ILE A 38 -8.42 29.31 8.63
CA ILE A 38 -8.66 27.90 8.94
C ILE A 38 -7.48 27.37 9.75
N ARG A 39 -7.76 26.86 10.94
CA ARG A 39 -6.71 26.30 11.81
C ARG A 39 -6.36 24.88 11.37
N ASP A 40 -5.11 24.51 11.59
CA ASP A 40 -4.54 23.23 11.19
C ASP A 40 -5.29 22.01 11.75
N ASP A 41 -5.74 22.12 13.00
CA ASP A 41 -6.48 21.10 13.73
C ASP A 41 -7.94 20.95 13.29
N THR A 42 -8.44 21.86 12.45
CA THR A 42 -9.85 21.90 12.07
C THR A 42 -10.14 21.25 10.72
N PHE A 43 -9.15 21.02 9.86
CA PHE A 43 -9.36 20.42 8.55
C PHE A 43 -8.64 19.07 8.39
N PHE A 44 -9.17 18.24 7.51
CA PHE A 44 -8.68 16.88 7.28
C PHE A 44 -9.04 16.40 5.88
N VAL A 45 -8.37 15.33 5.44
CA VAL A 45 -8.64 14.64 4.17
C VAL A 45 -9.68 13.55 4.42
N CYS A 46 -10.73 13.50 3.60
CA CYS A 46 -11.78 12.50 3.61
C CYS A 46 -11.73 11.69 2.32
N GLY A 47 -10.62 10.99 2.14
CA GLY A 47 -10.37 10.15 0.98
C GLY A 47 -9.97 10.90 -0.30
N PHE A 48 -9.96 10.14 -1.40
CA PHE A 48 -9.49 10.56 -2.71
C PHE A 48 -10.55 10.25 -3.77
N VAL A 49 -10.96 11.29 -4.50
CA VAL A 49 -12.09 11.26 -5.44
C VAL A 49 -11.78 10.40 -6.66
N ASP A 50 -10.60 10.62 -7.23
CA ASP A 50 -10.10 9.91 -8.41
C ASP A 50 -9.81 8.44 -8.14
N TRP A 51 -9.56 8.07 -6.88
CA TRP A 51 -9.37 6.68 -6.47
C TRP A 51 -10.65 6.00 -6.01
N ASN A 52 -11.73 6.76 -5.83
CA ASN A 52 -12.97 6.31 -5.20
C ASN A 52 -12.72 5.62 -3.85
N VAL A 53 -11.96 6.30 -3.00
CA VAL A 53 -11.64 5.88 -1.62
C VAL A 53 -12.23 6.88 -0.66
N ASP A 54 -12.94 6.40 0.36
CA ASP A 54 -13.37 7.20 1.50
C ASP A 54 -12.60 6.76 2.75
N SER A 55 -11.68 7.61 3.20
CA SER A 55 -10.86 7.36 4.38
C SER A 55 -10.46 8.68 5.01
N GLU A 56 -10.77 8.85 6.30
CA GLU A 56 -10.33 10.01 7.06
C GLU A 56 -8.83 9.94 7.35
N MET A 57 -8.10 11.02 7.10
CA MET A 57 -6.69 11.16 7.47
C MET A 57 -6.26 12.63 7.61
N SER A 58 -5.16 12.87 8.32
CA SER A 58 -4.55 14.19 8.39
C SER A 58 -3.92 14.58 7.05
N LEU A 59 -3.69 15.89 6.85
CA LEU A 59 -2.96 16.37 5.67
C LEU A 59 -1.57 15.74 5.59
N THR A 60 -0.84 15.66 6.72
CA THR A 60 0.48 15.04 6.79
C THR A 60 0.47 13.58 6.36
N LEU A 61 -0.51 12.79 6.80
CA LEU A 61 -0.63 11.39 6.37
C LEU A 61 -0.90 11.28 4.86
N ALA A 62 -1.76 12.15 4.32
CA ALA A 62 -2.01 12.17 2.89
C ALA A 62 -0.76 12.55 2.08
N TYR A 63 0.08 13.47 2.57
CA TYR A 63 1.36 13.81 1.94
C TYR A 63 2.44 12.74 2.14
N ALA A 64 2.45 12.03 3.26
CA ALA A 64 3.30 10.85 3.43
C ALA A 64 2.91 9.76 2.43
N LEU A 65 1.62 9.56 2.20
CA LEU A 65 1.12 8.64 1.18
C LEU A 65 1.49 9.08 -0.24
N LYS A 66 1.42 10.39 -0.53
CA LYS A 66 1.93 10.96 -1.80
C LYS A 66 3.40 10.57 -2.01
N LYS A 67 4.25 10.79 -1.01
CA LYS A 67 5.68 10.42 -1.08
C LYS A 67 5.87 8.92 -1.26
N CYS A 68 5.11 8.11 -0.54
CA CYS A 68 5.13 6.65 -0.69
C CYS A 68 4.85 6.23 -2.15
N VAL A 69 3.83 6.80 -2.80
CA VAL A 69 3.56 6.54 -4.23
C VAL A 69 4.72 6.97 -5.11
N GLN A 70 5.26 8.18 -4.91
CA GLN A 70 6.30 8.74 -5.78
C GLN A 70 7.67 8.08 -5.61
N GLU A 71 8.06 7.73 -4.39
CA GLU A 71 9.42 7.32 -4.04
C GLU A 71 9.55 5.79 -3.85
N LEU A 72 8.50 5.10 -3.41
CA LEU A 72 8.53 3.65 -3.14
C LEU A 72 7.87 2.81 -4.22
N TYR A 73 6.94 3.40 -4.98
CA TYR A 73 6.19 2.71 -6.03
C TYR A 73 6.42 3.31 -7.43
N ASP A 74 7.43 4.16 -7.61
CA ASP A 74 7.79 4.78 -8.90
C ASP A 74 6.61 5.49 -9.60
N GLY A 75 5.67 6.03 -8.81
CA GLY A 75 4.46 6.68 -9.30
C GLY A 75 3.28 5.73 -9.57
N ASP A 76 3.44 4.41 -9.39
CA ASP A 76 2.34 3.45 -9.48
C ASP A 76 1.47 3.48 -8.21
N GLU A 77 0.31 4.12 -8.34
CA GLU A 77 -0.67 4.22 -7.26
C GLU A 77 -1.53 2.95 -7.08
N SER A 78 -1.46 1.97 -7.98
CA SER A 78 -2.42 0.85 -8.04
C SER A 78 -2.47 0.03 -6.75
N ILE A 79 -1.33 -0.27 -6.16
CA ILE A 79 -1.22 -1.02 -4.90
C ILE A 79 -1.73 -0.20 -3.71
N VAL A 80 -1.43 1.10 -3.67
CA VAL A 80 -1.92 2.00 -2.62
C VAL A 80 -3.43 2.09 -2.68
N VAL A 81 -4.00 2.30 -3.88
CA VAL A 81 -5.45 2.31 -4.10
C VAL A 81 -6.08 0.98 -3.70
N HIS A 82 -5.45 -0.14 -4.06
CA HIS A 82 -5.92 -1.47 -3.67
C HIS A 82 -5.99 -1.64 -2.15
N LEU A 83 -4.94 -1.25 -1.42
CA LEU A 83 -4.87 -1.37 0.03
C LEU A 83 -5.88 -0.44 0.73
N LEU A 84 -6.00 0.80 0.27
CA LEU A 84 -6.97 1.76 0.81
C LEU A 84 -8.43 1.28 0.63
N LYS A 85 -8.76 0.70 -0.52
CA LYS A 85 -10.10 0.11 -0.76
C LYS A 85 -10.40 -1.09 0.15
N ARG A 86 -9.38 -1.71 0.72
CA ARG A 86 -9.51 -2.77 1.73
C ARG A 86 -9.44 -2.24 3.16
N HIS A 87 -9.54 -0.92 3.34
CA HIS A 87 -9.46 -0.25 4.64
C HIS A 87 -8.16 -0.51 5.40
N VAL A 88 -7.06 -0.80 4.69
CA VAL A 88 -5.74 -0.90 5.31
C VAL A 88 -5.34 0.50 5.81
N PRO A 89 -4.93 0.65 7.10
CA PRO A 89 -4.54 1.94 7.64
C PRO A 89 -3.40 2.58 6.83
N VAL A 90 -3.50 3.89 6.58
CA VAL A 90 -2.45 4.64 5.85
C VAL A 90 -1.08 4.45 6.49
N THR A 91 -1.01 4.42 7.83
CA THR A 91 0.21 4.17 8.59
C THR A 91 0.84 2.81 8.30
N GLU A 92 0.02 1.79 8.02
CA GLU A 92 0.50 0.46 7.64
C GLU A 92 1.02 0.46 6.21
N ILE A 93 0.29 1.10 5.29
CA ILE A 93 0.68 1.22 3.87
C ILE A 93 2.05 1.90 3.72
N ILE A 94 2.30 2.99 4.48
CA ILE A 94 3.58 3.72 4.41
C ILE A 94 4.73 3.02 5.15
N SER A 95 4.44 2.08 6.05
CA SER A 95 5.47 1.35 6.83
C SER A 95 5.81 -0.02 6.26
N HIS A 96 4.90 -0.61 5.47
CA HIS A 96 5.07 -1.92 4.85
C HIS A 96 4.94 -1.78 3.34
N TYR A 97 6.08 -1.69 2.66
CA TYR A 97 6.10 -1.58 1.21
C TYR A 97 6.01 -2.96 0.56
N TYR A 98 5.14 -3.07 -0.44
CA TYR A 98 5.09 -4.22 -1.32
C TYR A 98 6.02 -3.99 -2.51
N HIS A 99 6.56 -5.06 -3.09
CA HIS A 99 7.25 -4.98 -4.37
C HIS A 99 6.63 -6.01 -5.31
N LEU A 100 6.47 -5.62 -6.57
CA LEU A 100 6.00 -6.54 -7.59
C LEU A 100 7.08 -7.57 -7.89
N VAL A 101 6.81 -8.85 -7.64
CA VAL A 101 7.73 -9.95 -7.89
C VAL A 101 7.61 -10.46 -9.32
N SER A 102 6.41 -10.89 -9.71
CA SER A 102 6.12 -11.35 -11.08
C SER A 102 4.61 -11.36 -11.31
N LYS A 103 4.22 -11.42 -12.59
CA LYS A 103 2.84 -11.77 -13.00
C LYS A 103 2.65 -13.29 -13.14
N ASP A 104 3.75 -14.04 -13.10
CA ASP A 104 3.75 -15.50 -13.19
C ASP A 104 3.72 -16.12 -11.77
N GLU A 105 2.75 -17.00 -11.56
CA GLU A 105 2.54 -17.66 -10.27
C GLU A 105 3.73 -18.55 -9.87
N VAL A 106 4.31 -19.27 -10.83
CA VAL A 106 5.44 -20.18 -10.59
C VAL A 106 6.68 -19.39 -10.16
N GLN A 107 6.97 -18.27 -10.82
CA GLN A 107 8.05 -17.37 -10.45
C GLN A 107 7.82 -16.75 -9.06
N THR A 108 6.60 -16.34 -8.76
CA THR A 108 6.24 -15.75 -7.47
C THR A 108 6.42 -16.75 -6.33
N VAL A 109 5.90 -17.98 -6.48
CA VAL A 109 6.10 -19.07 -5.51
C VAL A 109 7.57 -19.40 -5.36
N THR A 110 8.31 -19.51 -6.46
CA THR A 110 9.75 -19.80 -6.42
C THR A 110 10.53 -18.72 -5.65
N TYR A 111 10.17 -17.45 -5.83
CA TYR A 111 10.75 -16.34 -5.07
C TYR A 111 10.46 -16.48 -3.57
N LEU A 112 9.20 -16.72 -3.17
CA LEU A 112 8.81 -16.88 -1.77
C LEU A 112 9.53 -18.06 -1.10
N LEU A 113 9.55 -19.22 -1.76
CA LEU A 113 10.20 -20.42 -1.22
C LEU A 113 11.71 -20.25 -1.03
N LYS A 114 12.36 -19.46 -1.90
CA LYS A 114 13.78 -19.10 -1.74
C LYS A 114 14.00 -18.12 -0.60
N ARG A 115 13.15 -17.11 -0.47
CA ARG A 115 13.26 -16.06 0.55
C ARG A 115 13.16 -16.63 1.96
N ASP A 116 12.19 -17.51 2.18
CA ASP A 116 11.90 -18.06 3.52
C ASP A 116 12.63 -19.40 3.77
N ASN A 117 13.50 -19.83 2.84
CA ASN A 117 14.21 -21.11 2.86
C ASN A 117 13.28 -22.35 3.00
N LEU A 118 11.99 -22.18 2.69
CA LEU A 118 10.95 -23.21 2.74
C LEU A 118 11.15 -24.33 1.71
N LEU A 119 11.99 -24.11 0.69
CA LEU A 119 12.36 -25.16 -0.27
C LEU A 119 12.87 -26.41 0.42
N LYS A 120 13.67 -26.26 1.48
CA LYS A 120 14.21 -27.42 2.21
C LYS A 120 13.11 -28.19 2.93
N ASP A 121 12.22 -27.48 3.61
CA ASP A 121 11.14 -28.10 4.37
C ASP A 121 10.18 -28.85 3.46
N ILE A 122 9.85 -28.26 2.31
CA ILE A 122 9.03 -28.92 1.28
C ILE A 122 9.73 -30.15 0.73
N LEU A 123 11.01 -30.06 0.35
CA LEU A 123 11.74 -31.22 -0.17
C LEU A 123 11.81 -32.36 0.86
N THR A 124 12.01 -32.05 2.14
CA THR A 124 12.00 -33.03 3.22
C THR A 124 10.63 -33.71 3.35
N ASP A 125 9.51 -32.95 3.35
CA ASP A 125 8.15 -33.53 3.41
C ASP A 125 7.91 -34.52 2.27
N TYR A 126 8.29 -34.17 1.05
CA TYR A 126 8.13 -35.05 -0.11
C TYR A 126 9.00 -36.31 -0.04
N ILE A 127 10.19 -36.23 0.59
CA ILE A 127 11.05 -37.39 0.85
C ILE A 127 10.42 -38.30 1.91
N GLU A 128 9.94 -37.74 3.03
CA GLU A 128 9.32 -38.50 4.11
C GLU A 128 8.05 -39.22 3.67
N ARG A 129 7.28 -38.62 2.76
CA ARG A 129 6.07 -39.21 2.17
C ARG A 129 6.37 -40.26 1.08
N GLY A 130 7.64 -40.46 0.74
CA GLY A 130 8.06 -41.39 -0.32
C GLY A 130 7.66 -40.94 -1.74
N VAL A 131 7.31 -39.67 -1.93
CA VAL A 131 6.94 -39.10 -3.24
C VAL A 131 8.18 -38.67 -4.01
N LEU A 132 9.22 -38.24 -3.30
CA LEU A 132 10.51 -37.82 -3.85
C LEU A 132 11.62 -38.71 -3.29
N LEU A 133 12.45 -39.27 -4.16
CA LEU A 133 13.67 -39.98 -3.76
C LEU A 133 14.89 -39.14 -4.11
N ASN A 134 15.79 -38.97 -3.15
CA ASN A 134 17.10 -38.37 -3.38
C ASN A 134 18.16 -39.48 -3.43
N THR A 135 18.88 -39.57 -4.55
CA THR A 135 19.92 -40.59 -4.78
C THR A 135 21.20 -39.94 -5.31
N GLU A 136 22.30 -40.69 -5.39
CA GLU A 136 23.55 -40.21 -6.00
C GLU A 136 23.41 -39.77 -7.47
N LYS A 137 22.40 -40.28 -8.19
CA LYS A 137 22.12 -39.90 -9.59
C LYS A 137 21.21 -38.67 -9.71
N GLY A 138 20.69 -38.16 -8.60
CA GLY A 138 19.74 -37.05 -8.56
C GLY A 138 18.39 -37.44 -7.95
N PHE A 139 17.40 -36.58 -8.20
CA PHE A 139 16.05 -36.70 -7.65
C PHE A 139 15.11 -37.47 -8.59
N TYR A 140 14.30 -38.35 -8.02
CA TYR A 140 13.27 -39.11 -8.73
C TYR A 140 11.91 -38.85 -8.09
N VAL A 141 10.88 -38.62 -8.90
CA VAL A 141 9.50 -38.42 -8.43
C VAL A 141 8.70 -39.68 -8.72
N ALA A 142 7.97 -40.18 -7.73
CA ALA A 142 7.04 -41.29 -7.93
C ALA A 142 5.84 -40.81 -8.76
N GLU A 143 5.72 -41.26 -10.01
CA GLU A 143 4.47 -41.11 -10.77
C GLU A 143 3.46 -42.14 -10.25
N LYS A 144 2.27 -41.66 -9.89
CA LYS A 144 1.11 -42.51 -9.63
C LYS A 144 0.29 -42.70 -10.90
#